data_AF-A0A0F2JCC4-F1
#
_entry.id   AF-A0A0F2JCC4-F1
#
_cell.length_a   1.000
_cell.length_b   1.000
_cell.length_c   1.000
_cell.angle_alpha   90.00
_cell.angle_beta   90.00
_cell.angle_gamma   90.00
#
_symmetry.space_group_name_H-M   'P 1'
#
loop_
_entity.id
_entity.type
_entity.pdbx_description
1 polymer ?
#
loop_
_entity_poly.entity_id
_entity_poly.type
_entity_poly.pdbx_seq_one_letter_code
_entity_poly.pdbx_strand_id
1 'polypeptide(L)'
;MLYININEKLCGFNSLYLGWSRVRREPTIAFRDFKCPEGSDTSGFTEEVVKKVGLPFPEAYTYGEGMAKIACTVREVEGGHLCMLSFCHTVAAENYGGNIKLGSATIGPRCEEPVCRDEEDLLGLPDLDFEKGRLKETLEAVKLLKAAKEAVGIEICGPITTLNNLIDIGGLFKIWRKNPEVIQKVVEKMRLQLLRYIEKSLEAGVDFIAYEDPAGGLNILGPKYFKQQGRHFSKPFVEEALNIIGGQLVMHLCPKTALQLVGLGMAEWEGYTLPEPMPYAQACLELRGKINLVGNVCIHNRNRILKDAQIKTLKLLTL
;
A
#
# COMPACT_ATOMS: atom_id res chain seq x y z
N MET A 1 -18.35 39.73 52.33
CA MET A 1 -17.91 38.52 53.06
C MET A 1 -16.79 37.90 52.25
N LEU A 2 -15.54 38.30 52.50
CA LEU A 2 -14.58 37.70 53.45
C LEU A 2 -13.93 36.41 52.90
N TYR A 3 -12.71 36.61 52.40
CA TYR A 3 -11.64 35.62 52.29
C TYR A 3 -11.53 34.78 53.57
N ILE A 4 -11.35 33.46 53.44
CA ILE A 4 -10.56 32.67 54.38
C ILE A 4 -9.77 31.61 53.61
N ASN A 5 -8.45 31.78 53.66
CA ASN A 5 -7.42 30.79 53.37
C ASN A 5 -7.01 30.21 54.73
N ILE A 6 -7.04 28.89 54.93
CA ILE A 6 -6.38 28.26 56.08
C ILE A 6 -5.55 27.09 55.56
N ASN A 7 -4.26 27.30 55.65
CA ASN A 7 -3.20 26.35 55.45
C ASN A 7 -2.69 26.01 56.86
N GLU A 8 -2.86 24.78 57.32
CA GLU A 8 -2.26 24.28 58.56
C GLU A 8 -2.03 22.77 58.46
N LYS A 9 -0.83 22.34 58.08
CA LYS A 9 0.16 21.75 59.00
C LYS A 9 1.30 21.06 58.26
N LEU A 10 2.49 21.45 58.69
CA LEU A 10 3.81 21.00 58.29
C LEU A 10 4.15 19.61 58.83
N CYS A 11 5.01 18.94 58.05
CA CYS A 11 6.09 18.03 58.44
C CYS A 11 5.78 16.65 59.05
N GLY A 12 6.19 15.62 58.30
CA GLY A 12 6.42 14.27 58.78
C GLY A 12 6.94 13.35 57.67
N PHE A 13 8.19 13.54 57.25
CA PHE A 13 8.93 12.61 56.39
C PHE A 13 9.02 11.23 57.08
N ASN A 14 8.56 10.15 56.43
CA ASN A 14 9.35 8.93 56.20
C ASN A 14 8.57 7.82 55.47
N SER A 15 9.23 7.32 54.41
CA SER A 15 9.24 5.92 53.96
C SER A 15 7.90 5.21 53.69
N LEU A 16 7.53 5.14 52.40
CA LEU A 16 7.07 3.90 51.75
C LEU A 16 6.96 4.12 50.24
N TYR A 17 8.11 4.09 49.57
CA TYR A 17 8.18 3.67 48.18
C TYR A 17 7.76 2.20 48.12
N LEU A 18 6.56 1.89 47.62
CA LEU A 18 6.19 0.57 47.11
C LEU A 18 4.82 0.65 46.43
N GLY A 19 4.77 0.32 45.14
CA GLY A 19 3.53 -0.17 44.52
C GLY A 19 2.85 0.71 43.47
N TRP A 20 3.58 1.41 42.60
CA TRP A 20 2.98 1.82 41.31
C TRP A 20 2.85 0.58 40.41
N SER A 21 1.65 0.01 40.48
CA SER A 21 0.92 -0.67 39.42
C SER A 21 1.74 -1.08 38.19
N ARG A 22 1.99 -2.39 38.08
CA ARG A 22 2.41 -3.06 36.84
C ARG A 22 1.52 -2.58 35.69
N VAL A 23 2.07 -1.72 34.82
CA VAL A 23 1.57 -1.59 33.44
C VAL A 23 1.60 -3.00 32.88
N ARG A 24 0.42 -3.62 32.70
CA ARG A 24 0.34 -4.92 32.02
C ARG A 24 0.99 -4.70 30.66
N ARG A 25 2.18 -5.28 30.45
CA ARG A 25 2.75 -5.38 29.10
C ARG A 25 1.69 -6.07 28.26
N GLU A 26 1.16 -5.39 27.25
CA GLU A 26 0.32 -6.05 26.24
C GLU A 26 1.08 -7.31 25.79
N PRO A 27 0.37 -8.44 25.59
CA PRO A 27 1.01 -9.66 25.10
C PRO A 27 1.79 -9.33 23.83
N THR A 28 3.06 -9.77 23.78
CA THR A 28 3.92 -9.59 22.62
C THR A 28 3.34 -10.40 21.46
N ILE A 29 2.77 -9.69 20.49
CA ILE A 29 2.29 -10.28 19.24
C ILE A 29 3.52 -10.73 18.44
N ALA A 30 3.63 -12.03 18.17
CA ALA A 30 4.67 -12.58 17.31
C ALA A 30 4.23 -12.45 15.85
N PHE A 31 4.67 -11.37 15.19
CA PHE A 31 4.41 -11.18 13.75
C PHE A 31 5.24 -12.15 12.90
N ARG A 32 4.66 -12.58 11.79
CA ARG A 32 5.36 -13.32 10.74
C ARG A 32 5.66 -12.36 9.59
N ASP A 33 6.93 -12.27 9.18
CA ASP A 33 7.29 -11.56 7.96
C ASP A 33 7.02 -12.42 6.72
N PHE A 34 6.62 -11.76 5.64
CA PHE A 34 6.56 -12.37 4.32
C PHE A 34 7.89 -12.09 3.60
N LYS A 35 8.56 -13.16 3.17
CA LYS A 35 9.75 -13.06 2.31
C LYS A 35 9.28 -12.90 0.88
N CYS A 36 9.47 -11.71 0.33
CA CYS A 36 9.10 -11.47 -1.05
C CYS A 36 10.01 -12.29 -2.00
N PRO A 37 9.50 -12.69 -3.18
CA PRO A 37 10.33 -13.31 -4.21
C PRO A 37 11.49 -12.40 -4.60
N GLU A 38 12.61 -12.97 -5.02
CA GLU A 38 13.71 -12.19 -5.58
C GLU A 38 13.22 -11.37 -6.78
N GLY A 39 13.63 -10.10 -6.86
CA GLY A 39 13.24 -9.18 -7.93
C GLY A 39 11.90 -8.47 -7.73
N SER A 40 11.10 -8.84 -6.73
CA SER A 40 9.79 -8.18 -6.45
C SER A 40 9.89 -6.72 -6.00
N ASP A 41 11.07 -6.26 -5.62
CA ASP A 41 11.39 -4.87 -5.27
C ASP A 41 12.05 -4.10 -6.42
N THR A 42 12.27 -4.76 -7.57
CA THR A 42 12.86 -4.12 -8.75
C THR A 42 11.80 -3.45 -9.60
N SER A 43 12.11 -2.24 -10.04
CA SER A 43 11.37 -1.56 -11.12
C SER A 43 12.09 -1.77 -12.44
N GLY A 44 11.34 -1.69 -13.54
CA GLY A 44 11.87 -1.85 -14.89
C GLY A 44 11.54 -3.20 -15.53
N PHE A 45 11.98 -3.37 -16.78
CA PHE A 45 11.57 -4.46 -17.64
C PHE A 45 12.75 -5.22 -18.22
N THR A 46 12.50 -6.48 -18.60
CA THR A 46 13.46 -7.30 -19.33
C THR A 46 13.73 -6.73 -20.72
N GLU A 47 14.90 -7.02 -21.29
CA GLU A 47 15.26 -6.56 -22.64
C GLU A 47 14.24 -6.98 -23.70
N GLU A 48 13.63 -8.17 -23.54
CA GLU A 48 12.58 -8.65 -24.43
C GLU A 48 11.36 -7.71 -24.43
N VAL A 49 10.87 -7.32 -23.25
CA VAL A 49 9.77 -6.38 -23.11
C VAL A 49 10.15 -5.03 -23.71
N VAL A 50 11.32 -4.49 -23.38
CA VAL A 50 11.78 -3.19 -23.90
C VAL A 50 11.81 -3.17 -25.43
N LYS A 51 12.36 -4.22 -26.04
CA LYS A 51 12.43 -4.37 -27.50
C LYS A 51 11.03 -4.44 -28.13
N LYS A 52 10.10 -5.19 -27.53
CA LYS A 52 8.72 -5.33 -28.03
C LYS A 52 7.90 -4.05 -27.85
N VAL A 53 8.08 -3.33 -26.73
CA VAL A 53 7.44 -2.03 -26.52
C VAL A 53 7.85 -1.06 -27.61
N GLY A 54 9.15 -0.99 -27.94
CA GLY A 54 9.66 -0.19 -29.06
C GLY A 54 9.35 1.31 -28.95
N LEU A 55 9.23 1.82 -27.72
CA LEU A 55 9.07 3.23 -27.39
C LEU A 55 10.31 3.75 -26.65
N PRO A 56 10.60 5.06 -26.72
CA PRO A 56 11.69 5.65 -25.94
C PRO A 56 11.37 5.63 -24.45
N PHE A 57 12.39 5.30 -23.64
CA PHE A 57 12.35 5.37 -22.19
C PHE A 57 13.35 6.44 -21.74
N PRO A 58 12.99 7.28 -20.73
CA PRO A 58 11.84 7.14 -19.84
C PRO A 58 10.51 7.73 -20.32
N GLU A 59 10.45 8.32 -21.51
CA GLU A 59 9.28 9.07 -22.00
C GLU A 59 7.99 8.22 -22.03
N ALA A 60 8.10 6.92 -22.33
CA ALA A 60 6.94 6.02 -22.31
C ALA A 60 6.26 5.89 -20.94
N TYR A 61 6.90 6.35 -19.85
CA TYR A 61 6.31 6.43 -18.52
C TYR A 61 5.49 7.70 -18.27
N THR A 62 5.37 8.64 -19.21
CA THR A 62 4.80 9.97 -18.92
C THR A 62 3.48 10.27 -19.61
N TYR A 63 2.94 9.35 -20.42
CA TYR A 63 1.67 9.54 -21.13
C TYR A 63 0.89 8.23 -21.26
N GLY A 64 -0.45 8.34 -21.30
CA GLY A 64 -1.39 7.21 -21.24
C GLY A 64 -1.15 6.13 -22.30
N GLU A 65 -0.96 6.49 -23.57
CA GLU A 65 -0.73 5.51 -24.65
C GLU A 65 0.57 4.74 -24.47
N GLY A 66 1.62 5.40 -23.96
CA GLY A 66 2.91 4.78 -23.68
C GLY A 66 2.78 3.74 -22.57
N MET A 67 2.13 4.11 -21.47
CA MET A 67 1.86 3.21 -20.35
C MET A 67 0.95 2.04 -20.76
N ALA A 68 -0.10 2.29 -21.53
CA ALA A 68 -0.99 1.25 -22.03
C ALA A 68 -0.23 0.22 -22.89
N LYS A 69 0.61 0.69 -23.82
CA LYS A 69 1.44 -0.19 -24.66
C LYS A 69 2.40 -1.02 -23.83
N ILE A 70 3.04 -0.42 -22.81
CA ILE A 70 3.92 -1.15 -21.88
C ILE A 70 3.13 -2.25 -21.18
N ALA A 71 1.98 -1.94 -20.58
CA ALA A 71 1.18 -2.89 -19.80
C ALA A 71 0.67 -4.07 -20.65
N CYS A 72 0.21 -3.81 -21.89
CA CYS A 72 -0.14 -4.86 -22.85
C CYS A 72 1.07 -5.74 -23.19
N THR A 73 2.22 -5.13 -23.50
CA THR A 73 3.42 -5.87 -23.90
C THR A 73 3.93 -6.76 -22.76
N VAL A 74 3.97 -6.25 -21.52
CA VAL A 74 4.35 -7.03 -20.34
C VAL A 74 3.45 -8.25 -20.19
N ARG A 75 2.13 -8.04 -20.24
CA ARG A 75 1.16 -9.15 -20.15
C ARG A 75 1.40 -10.19 -21.25
N GLU A 76 1.59 -9.77 -22.50
CA GLU A 76 1.82 -10.68 -23.63
C GLU A 76 3.11 -11.50 -23.47
N VAL A 77 4.21 -10.85 -23.09
CA VAL A 77 5.50 -11.52 -22.88
C VAL A 77 5.41 -12.54 -21.74
N GLU A 78 4.72 -12.20 -20.65
CA GLU A 78 4.54 -13.08 -19.50
C GLU A 78 3.47 -14.17 -19.71
N GLY A 79 2.71 -14.12 -20.80
CA GLY A 79 1.53 -14.98 -21.01
C GLY A 79 0.45 -14.77 -19.93
N GLY A 80 0.34 -13.54 -19.42
CA GLY A 80 -0.56 -13.18 -18.33
C GLY A 80 -1.98 -12.84 -18.77
N HIS A 81 -2.86 -12.64 -17.79
CA HIS A 81 -4.28 -12.31 -18.00
C HIS A 81 -4.64 -10.87 -17.60
N LEU A 82 -3.66 -10.10 -17.12
CA LEU A 82 -3.90 -8.81 -16.49
C LEU A 82 -2.84 -7.81 -16.94
N CYS A 83 -3.26 -6.69 -17.51
CA CYS A 83 -2.42 -5.52 -17.74
C CYS A 83 -2.31 -4.74 -16.42
N MET A 84 -1.14 -4.81 -15.78
CA MET A 84 -0.89 -4.09 -14.53
C MET A 84 -0.36 -2.68 -14.78
N LEU A 85 -0.92 -1.71 -14.07
CA LEU A 85 -0.48 -0.32 -13.98
C LEU A 85 -0.41 0.05 -12.49
N SER A 86 0.30 1.06 -12.01
CA SER A 86 1.51 1.59 -12.63
C SER A 86 2.65 0.57 -12.53
N PHE A 87 3.88 0.96 -12.86
CA PHE A 87 5.05 0.08 -12.89
C PHE A 87 6.05 0.33 -11.75
N CYS A 88 5.66 1.15 -10.76
CA CYS A 88 6.53 1.59 -9.68
C CYS A 88 5.75 2.21 -8.52
N HIS A 89 6.37 2.30 -7.36
CA HIS A 89 5.77 2.88 -6.15
C HIS A 89 5.94 4.41 -6.02
N THR A 90 6.26 5.13 -7.10
CA THR A 90 6.60 6.57 -7.05
C THR A 90 5.50 7.50 -7.56
N VAL A 91 4.43 6.99 -8.17
CA VAL A 91 3.38 7.83 -8.79
C VAL A 91 2.71 8.75 -7.78
N ALA A 92 2.33 8.24 -6.61
CA ALA A 92 1.74 9.05 -5.54
C ALA A 92 2.76 10.05 -4.97
N ALA A 93 4.01 9.62 -4.74
CA ALA A 93 5.06 10.48 -4.21
C ALA A 93 5.38 11.65 -5.16
N GLU A 94 5.48 11.40 -6.46
CA GLU A 94 5.64 12.46 -7.48
C GLU A 94 4.47 13.45 -7.43
N ASN A 95 3.24 12.94 -7.31
CA ASN A 95 2.04 13.78 -7.26
C ASN A 95 2.01 14.68 -6.00
N TYR A 96 2.54 14.20 -4.88
CA TYR A 96 2.80 15.00 -3.68
C TYR A 96 3.96 16.00 -3.81
N GLY A 97 4.68 16.02 -4.94
CA GLY A 97 5.80 16.92 -5.19
C GLY A 97 7.19 16.31 -4.98
N GLY A 98 7.28 14.99 -4.82
CA GLY A 98 8.54 14.27 -4.69
C GLY A 98 9.44 14.37 -5.92
N ASN A 99 10.75 14.42 -5.70
CA ASN A 99 11.75 14.46 -6.78
C ASN A 99 12.01 13.03 -7.32
N ILE A 100 11.31 12.67 -8.40
CA ILE A 100 11.38 11.34 -9.00
C ILE A 100 12.20 11.36 -10.27
N LYS A 101 13.24 10.52 -10.30
CA LYS A 101 14.00 10.21 -11.51
C LYS A 101 13.40 8.99 -12.18
N LEU A 102 12.91 9.15 -13.41
CA LEU A 102 12.24 8.08 -14.16
C LEU A 102 13.17 6.94 -14.62
N GLY A 103 14.49 7.16 -14.57
CA GLY A 103 15.50 6.14 -14.87
C GLY A 103 15.50 5.67 -16.33
N SER A 104 15.89 4.42 -16.54
CA SER A 104 15.85 3.74 -17.84
C SER A 104 14.72 2.70 -17.85
N ALA A 105 14.52 2.04 -18.99
CA ALA A 105 13.58 0.93 -19.10
C ALA A 105 13.88 -0.23 -18.13
N THR A 106 15.16 -0.48 -17.83
CA THR A 106 15.61 -1.60 -16.98
C THR A 106 15.69 -1.30 -15.49
N ILE A 107 15.68 -0.02 -15.10
CA ILE A 107 15.77 0.39 -13.69
C ILE A 107 14.45 1.02 -13.21
N GLY A 108 13.71 1.68 -14.10
CA GLY A 108 12.45 2.35 -13.81
C GLY A 108 12.55 3.56 -12.87
N PRO A 109 11.39 4.15 -12.52
CA PRO A 109 11.30 5.35 -11.68
C PRO A 109 11.65 5.11 -10.22
N ARG A 110 12.43 6.04 -9.63
CA ARG A 110 12.83 6.03 -8.21
C ARG A 110 12.99 7.44 -7.65
N CYS A 111 12.92 7.58 -6.33
CA CYS A 111 13.29 8.82 -5.65
C CYS A 111 14.76 9.16 -5.94
N GLU A 112 15.03 10.40 -6.34
CA GLU A 112 16.40 10.93 -6.50
C GLU A 112 16.88 11.55 -5.20
N GLU A 113 16.13 12.50 -4.66
CA GLU A 113 16.41 13.14 -3.38
C GLU A 113 15.11 13.38 -2.59
N PRO A 114 15.10 13.14 -1.26
CA PRO A 114 13.96 13.48 -0.42
C PRO A 114 13.68 14.99 -0.43
N VAL A 115 12.41 15.36 -0.55
CA VAL A 115 11.95 16.76 -0.60
C VAL A 115 11.52 17.28 0.77
N CYS A 116 11.10 16.39 1.68
CA CYS A 116 10.70 16.70 3.04
C CYS A 116 11.84 16.42 4.03
N ARG A 117 11.97 17.27 5.05
CA ARG A 117 13.05 17.22 6.05
C ARG A 117 12.52 17.12 7.48
N ASP A 118 11.36 17.68 7.74
CA ASP A 118 10.77 17.81 9.08
C ASP A 118 9.25 17.56 9.07
N GLU A 119 8.61 17.84 10.20
CA GLU A 119 7.18 17.64 10.39
C GLU A 119 6.32 18.68 9.68
N GLU A 120 6.80 19.91 9.58
CA GLU A 120 6.14 20.99 8.85
C GLU A 120 6.01 20.65 7.36
N ASP A 121 7.08 20.14 6.75
CA ASP A 121 7.06 19.67 5.36
C ASP A 121 6.01 18.56 5.15
N LEU A 122 5.94 17.58 6.06
CA LEU A 122 4.99 16.47 5.96
C LEU A 122 3.54 16.91 6.17
N LEU A 123 3.29 17.82 7.10
CA LEU A 123 1.96 18.39 7.34
C LEU A 123 1.51 19.30 6.18
N GLY A 124 2.47 19.90 5.48
CA GLY A 124 2.26 20.76 4.31
C GLY A 124 2.05 20.02 2.98
N LEU A 125 2.12 18.68 2.95
CA LEU A 125 1.92 17.92 1.73
C LEU A 125 0.56 18.24 1.09
N PRO A 126 0.49 18.43 -0.23
CA PRO A 126 -0.76 18.71 -0.92
C PRO A 126 -1.69 17.49 -0.91
N ASP A 127 -2.91 17.66 -1.40
CA ASP A 127 -3.77 16.53 -1.74
C ASP A 127 -3.35 15.92 -3.08
N LEU A 128 -3.79 14.68 -3.38
CA LEU A 128 -3.57 14.12 -4.69
C LEU A 128 -4.38 14.89 -5.75
N ASP A 129 -3.72 15.22 -6.84
CA ASP A 129 -4.30 15.84 -8.03
C ASP A 129 -4.38 14.80 -9.16
N PHE A 130 -5.60 14.30 -9.39
CA PHE A 130 -5.90 13.28 -10.40
C PHE A 130 -5.88 13.81 -11.83
N GLU A 131 -5.74 15.13 -12.02
CA GLU A 131 -5.66 15.79 -13.33
C GLU A 131 -4.20 16.15 -13.71
N LYS A 132 -3.21 15.68 -12.93
CA LYS A 132 -1.80 16.04 -13.13
C LYS A 132 -0.84 14.85 -13.11
N GLY A 133 0.19 14.97 -13.95
CA GLY A 133 1.38 14.10 -13.94
C GLY A 133 1.06 12.63 -14.25
N ARG A 134 1.96 11.74 -13.83
CA ARG A 134 1.81 10.30 -14.12
C ARG A 134 0.58 9.67 -13.48
N LEU A 135 0.03 10.26 -12.41
CA LEU A 135 -1.23 9.77 -11.80
C LEU A 135 -2.39 9.86 -12.79
N LYS A 136 -2.59 11.05 -13.39
CA LYS A 136 -3.58 11.26 -14.45
C LYS A 136 -3.34 10.34 -15.63
N GLU A 137 -2.09 10.26 -16.11
CA GLU A 137 -1.75 9.46 -17.29
C GLU A 137 -1.88 7.95 -17.03
N THR A 138 -1.68 7.50 -15.79
CA THR A 138 -1.96 6.11 -15.38
C THR A 138 -3.45 5.81 -15.48
N LEU A 139 -4.32 6.71 -15.00
CA LEU A 139 -5.77 6.55 -15.12
C LEU A 139 -6.24 6.62 -16.58
N GLU A 140 -5.59 7.43 -17.41
CA GLU A 140 -5.88 7.47 -18.85
C GLU A 140 -5.45 6.17 -19.55
N ALA A 141 -4.30 5.61 -19.19
CA ALA A 141 -3.85 4.30 -19.66
C ALA A 141 -4.85 3.20 -19.31
N VAL A 142 -5.45 3.24 -18.10
CA VAL A 142 -6.54 2.32 -17.73
C VAL A 142 -7.69 2.43 -18.74
N LYS A 143 -8.20 3.64 -19.00
CA LYS A 143 -9.32 3.82 -19.94
C LYS A 143 -9.01 3.32 -21.34
N LEU A 144 -7.80 3.57 -21.85
CA LEU A 144 -7.33 3.09 -23.15
C LEU A 144 -7.31 1.56 -23.22
N LEU A 145 -6.76 0.91 -22.20
CA LEU A 145 -6.74 -0.55 -22.09
C LEU A 145 -8.16 -1.14 -22.01
N LYS A 146 -9.05 -0.49 -21.24
CA LYS A 146 -10.45 -0.90 -21.14
C LYS A 146 -11.19 -0.75 -22.46
N ALA A 147 -10.94 0.32 -23.23
CA ALA A 147 -11.48 0.49 -24.57
C ALA A 147 -10.99 -0.61 -25.54
N ALA A 148 -9.75 -1.07 -25.35
CA ALA A 148 -9.19 -2.23 -26.06
C ALA A 148 -9.69 -3.60 -25.53
N LYS A 149 -10.66 -3.62 -24.62
CA LYS A 149 -11.26 -4.81 -23.99
C LYS A 149 -10.29 -5.63 -23.14
N GLU A 150 -9.25 -5.00 -22.61
CA GLU A 150 -8.30 -5.66 -21.74
C GLU A 150 -8.81 -5.76 -20.30
N ALA A 151 -8.34 -6.78 -19.59
CA ALA A 151 -8.45 -6.84 -18.14
C ALA A 151 -7.31 -6.02 -17.53
N VAL A 152 -7.66 -5.07 -16.65
CA VAL A 152 -6.72 -4.06 -16.15
C VAL A 152 -6.66 -4.10 -14.63
N GLY A 153 -5.44 -4.19 -14.10
CA GLY A 153 -5.18 -4.07 -12.68
C GLY A 153 -4.44 -2.77 -12.38
N ILE A 154 -4.75 -2.15 -11.25
CA ILE A 154 -4.00 -0.99 -10.75
C ILE A 154 -3.33 -1.27 -9.41
N GLU A 155 -2.09 -0.83 -9.28
CA GLU A 155 -1.27 -0.88 -8.09
C GLU A 155 -1.37 0.46 -7.36
N ILE A 156 -1.71 0.39 -6.08
CA ILE A 156 -1.83 1.53 -5.18
C ILE A 156 -0.77 1.39 -4.09
N CYS A 157 0.18 2.31 -4.10
CA CYS A 157 1.26 2.37 -3.12
C CYS A 157 0.76 2.93 -1.77
N GLY A 158 1.13 2.25 -0.69
CA GLY A 158 0.79 2.64 0.66
C GLY A 158 1.57 3.84 1.19
N PRO A 159 1.16 4.36 2.36
CA PRO A 159 1.66 5.62 2.88
C PRO A 159 3.12 5.53 3.32
N ILE A 160 3.60 4.41 3.86
CA ILE A 160 4.98 4.36 4.36
C ILE A 160 5.98 4.38 3.22
N THR A 161 5.71 3.64 2.15
CA THR A 161 6.53 3.62 0.95
C THR A 161 6.47 4.95 0.23
N THR A 162 5.28 5.56 0.14
CA THR A 162 5.13 6.90 -0.43
C THR A 162 5.92 7.95 0.39
N LEU A 163 5.82 7.91 1.73
CA LEU A 163 6.59 8.79 2.62
C LEU A 163 8.10 8.55 2.51
N ASN A 164 8.53 7.30 2.36
CA ASN A 164 9.94 6.97 2.15
C ASN A 164 10.52 7.51 0.82
N ASN A 165 9.66 7.90 -0.14
CA ASN A 165 10.08 8.62 -1.34
C ASN A 165 10.07 10.14 -1.16
N LEU A 166 9.52 10.65 -0.05
CA LEU A 166 9.40 12.08 0.25
C LEU A 166 10.38 12.53 1.35
N ILE A 167 10.64 11.68 2.35
CA ILE A 167 11.55 11.91 3.47
C ILE A 167 12.46 10.69 3.66
N ASP A 168 13.69 10.91 4.12
CA ASP A 168 14.56 9.81 4.55
C ASP A 168 13.87 8.95 5.65
N ILE A 169 14.01 7.63 5.55
CA ILE A 169 13.36 6.71 6.48
C ILE A 169 13.77 6.95 7.94
N GLY A 170 15.05 7.30 8.18
CA GLY A 170 15.55 7.64 9.51
C GLY A 170 14.92 8.92 10.05
N GLY A 171 14.75 9.91 9.17
CA GLY A 171 13.97 11.13 9.41
C GLY A 171 12.52 10.81 9.81
N LEU A 172 11.83 9.96 9.03
CA LEU A 172 10.47 9.53 9.33
C LEU A 172 10.36 8.87 10.71
N PHE A 173 11.24 7.92 11.04
CA PHE A 173 11.25 7.28 12.37
C PHE A 173 11.58 8.25 13.50
N LYS A 174 12.41 9.28 13.24
CA LYS A 174 12.72 10.32 14.22
C LYS A 174 11.47 11.13 14.55
N ILE A 175 10.72 11.55 13.55
CA ILE A 175 9.44 12.27 13.73
C ILE A 175 8.44 11.36 14.42
N TRP A 176 8.23 10.13 13.94
CA TRP A 176 7.29 9.18 14.54
C TRP A 176 7.58 8.90 16.02
N ARG A 177 8.85 8.82 16.42
CA ARG A 177 9.25 8.61 17.81
C ARG A 177 8.96 9.82 18.69
N LYS A 178 9.21 11.04 18.18
CA LYS A 178 9.09 12.28 18.94
C LYS A 178 7.63 12.76 19.01
N ASN A 179 6.98 12.82 17.85
CA ASN A 179 5.69 13.45 17.62
C ASN A 179 4.78 12.47 16.83
N PRO A 180 4.36 11.34 17.45
CA PRO A 180 3.57 10.30 16.78
C PRO A 180 2.23 10.81 16.21
N GLU A 181 1.64 11.82 16.83
CA GLU A 181 0.41 12.49 16.37
C GLU A 181 0.57 13.19 15.02
N VAL A 182 1.77 13.69 14.69
CA VAL A 182 2.07 14.25 13.36
C VAL A 182 1.94 13.14 12.32
N ILE A 183 2.60 12.01 12.54
CA ILE A 183 2.56 10.89 11.60
C ILE A 183 1.14 10.33 11.46
N GLN A 184 0.38 10.25 12.56
CA GLN A 184 -1.03 9.84 12.50
C GLN A 184 -1.86 10.77 11.61
N LYS A 185 -1.70 12.10 11.74
CA LYS A 185 -2.40 13.08 10.88
C LYS A 185 -2.01 12.94 9.42
N VAL A 186 -0.72 12.80 9.13
CA VAL A 186 -0.21 12.66 7.76
C VAL A 186 -0.70 11.36 7.13
N VAL A 187 -0.60 10.24 7.84
CA VAL A 187 -1.06 8.93 7.37
C VAL A 187 -2.58 8.90 7.19
N GLU A 188 -3.34 9.55 8.06
CA GLU A 188 -4.80 9.69 7.90
C GLU A 188 -5.16 10.52 6.66
N LYS A 189 -4.46 11.65 6.43
CA LYS A 189 -4.62 12.42 5.19
C LYS A 189 -4.36 11.54 3.97
N MET A 190 -3.23 10.81 3.96
CA MET A 190 -2.90 9.91 2.86
C MET A 190 -3.93 8.79 2.68
N ARG A 191 -4.48 8.23 3.77
CA ARG A 191 -5.56 7.23 3.73
C ARG A 191 -6.75 7.72 2.92
N LEU A 192 -7.24 8.92 3.21
CA LEU A 192 -8.35 9.52 2.48
C LEU A 192 -8.01 9.74 1.00
N GLN A 193 -6.79 10.17 0.68
CA GLN A 193 -6.36 10.34 -0.70
C GLN A 193 -6.24 9.00 -1.46
N LEU A 194 -5.78 7.93 -0.80
CA LEU A 194 -5.72 6.59 -1.39
C LEU A 194 -7.11 5.99 -1.61
N LEU A 195 -8.08 6.28 -0.75
CA LEU A 195 -9.49 5.92 -0.98
C LEU A 195 -10.06 6.66 -2.20
N ARG A 196 -9.79 7.96 -2.34
CA ARG A 196 -10.11 8.70 -3.57
C ARG A 196 -9.45 8.10 -4.80
N TYR A 197 -8.22 7.59 -4.68
CA TYR A 197 -7.55 6.92 -5.79
C TYR A 197 -8.25 5.60 -6.16
N ILE A 198 -8.76 4.84 -5.19
CA ILE A 198 -9.63 3.68 -5.47
C ILE A 198 -10.89 4.11 -6.23
N GLU A 199 -11.59 5.15 -5.77
CA GLU A 199 -12.77 5.69 -6.46
C GLU A 199 -12.47 6.07 -7.91
N LYS A 200 -11.39 6.83 -8.15
CA LYS A 200 -10.96 7.23 -9.49
C LYS A 200 -10.54 6.06 -10.37
N SER A 201 -9.96 5.03 -9.77
CA SER A 201 -9.62 3.79 -10.50
C SER A 201 -10.87 3.03 -10.92
N LEU A 202 -11.87 2.94 -10.05
CA LEU A 202 -13.17 2.33 -10.37
C LEU A 202 -13.89 3.11 -11.48
N GLU A 203 -13.91 4.45 -11.41
CA GLU A 203 -14.44 5.32 -12.47
C GLU A 203 -13.74 5.08 -13.82
N ALA A 204 -12.43 4.83 -13.82
CA ALA A 204 -11.65 4.50 -15.02
C ALA A 204 -11.92 3.08 -15.54
N GLY A 205 -12.53 2.21 -14.74
CA GLY A 205 -12.98 0.87 -15.14
C GLY A 205 -12.00 -0.27 -14.84
N VAL A 206 -11.12 -0.13 -13.84
CA VAL A 206 -10.21 -1.23 -13.43
C VAL A 206 -10.98 -2.51 -13.04
N ASP A 207 -10.39 -3.67 -13.31
CA ASP A 207 -10.94 -4.98 -12.95
C ASP A 207 -10.31 -5.57 -11.68
N PHE A 208 -9.21 -4.98 -11.21
CA PHE A 208 -8.41 -5.48 -10.11
C PHE A 208 -7.63 -4.34 -9.45
N ILE A 209 -7.49 -4.38 -8.12
CA ILE A 209 -6.70 -3.39 -7.36
C ILE A 209 -5.71 -4.15 -6.48
N ALA A 210 -4.42 -3.84 -6.60
CA ALA A 210 -3.37 -4.32 -5.72
C ALA A 210 -2.90 -3.19 -4.80
N TYR A 211 -2.98 -3.40 -3.49
CA TYR A 211 -2.35 -2.54 -2.51
C TYR A 211 -0.99 -3.08 -2.10
N GLU A 212 0.03 -2.23 -2.17
CA GLU A 212 1.40 -2.58 -1.79
C GLU A 212 2.03 -1.48 -0.94
N ASP A 213 2.68 -1.87 0.17
CA ASP A 213 3.45 -0.93 1.00
C ASP A 213 4.75 -1.58 1.49
N PRO A 214 5.74 -1.81 0.60
CA PRO A 214 6.98 -2.51 0.94
C PRO A 214 7.72 -1.93 2.16
N ALA A 215 7.83 -0.60 2.26
CA ALA A 215 8.45 0.08 3.40
C ALA A 215 7.61 -0.02 4.68
N GLY A 216 6.30 -0.26 4.55
CA GLY A 216 5.40 -0.59 5.65
C GLY A 216 5.55 -2.01 6.20
N GLY A 217 6.47 -2.81 5.67
CA GLY A 217 6.74 -4.19 6.10
C GLY A 217 7.39 -4.30 7.48
N LEU A 218 7.22 -5.47 8.12
CA LEU A 218 7.77 -5.78 9.45
C LEU A 218 9.29 -5.62 9.51
N ASN A 219 9.99 -5.96 8.44
CA ASN A 219 11.45 -5.86 8.32
C ASN A 219 11.98 -4.43 8.39
N ILE A 220 11.17 -3.43 8.03
CA ILE A 220 11.55 -2.00 8.06
C ILE A 220 10.96 -1.32 9.29
N LEU A 221 9.65 -1.47 9.51
CA LEU A 221 8.96 -0.83 10.64
C LEU A 221 9.32 -1.43 12.00
N GLY A 222 9.72 -2.70 12.06
CA GLY A 222 9.79 -3.44 13.31
C GLY A 222 8.43 -3.62 13.98
N PRO A 223 8.33 -4.47 15.02
CA PRO A 223 7.05 -4.90 15.58
C PRO A 223 6.20 -3.76 16.16
N LYS A 224 6.83 -2.72 16.72
CA LYS A 224 6.14 -1.59 17.33
C LYS A 224 5.37 -0.77 16.29
N TYR A 225 6.05 -0.26 15.28
CA TYR A 225 5.42 0.60 14.26
C TYR A 225 4.57 -0.22 13.29
N PHE A 226 4.95 -1.48 13.03
CA PHE A 226 4.11 -2.40 12.27
C PHE A 226 2.75 -2.64 12.94
N LYS A 227 2.72 -2.80 14.27
CA LYS A 227 1.45 -2.89 15.03
C LYS A 227 0.63 -1.60 14.92
N GLN A 228 1.27 -0.44 15.04
CA GLN A 228 0.60 0.87 14.92
C GLN A 228 0.04 1.07 13.51
N GLN A 229 0.82 0.80 12.48
CA GLN A 229 0.40 0.90 11.08
C GLN A 229 -0.81 0.01 10.80
N GLY A 230 -0.81 -1.23 11.29
CA GLY A 230 -1.95 -2.14 11.11
C GLY A 230 -3.24 -1.63 11.77
N ARG A 231 -3.14 -1.07 12.98
CA ARG A 231 -4.28 -0.55 13.76
C ARG A 231 -4.81 0.79 13.23
N HIS A 232 -3.93 1.72 12.91
CA HIS A 232 -4.30 3.10 12.59
C HIS A 232 -4.46 3.37 11.11
N PHE A 233 -3.94 2.49 10.25
CA PHE A 233 -4.05 2.65 8.80
C PHE A 233 -4.59 1.40 8.12
N SER A 234 -3.89 0.26 8.17
CA SER A 234 -4.17 -0.87 7.28
C SER A 234 -5.58 -1.42 7.47
N LYS A 235 -6.03 -1.62 8.71
CA LYS A 235 -7.39 -2.12 8.97
C LYS A 235 -8.47 -1.11 8.52
N PRO A 236 -8.48 0.16 8.99
CA PRO A 236 -9.45 1.15 8.53
C PRO A 236 -9.44 1.36 7.01
N PHE A 237 -8.26 1.42 6.39
CA PHE A 237 -8.12 1.58 4.94
C PHE A 237 -8.75 0.42 4.17
N VAL A 238 -8.44 -0.83 4.54
CA VAL A 238 -8.97 -1.99 3.81
C VAL A 238 -10.48 -2.12 4.01
N GLU A 239 -11.01 -1.84 5.21
CA GLU A 239 -12.47 -1.83 5.42
C GLU A 239 -13.18 -0.83 4.51
N GLU A 240 -12.70 0.41 4.48
CA GLU A 240 -13.34 1.46 3.68
C GLU A 240 -13.11 1.24 2.18
N ALA A 241 -11.94 0.74 1.77
CA ALA A 241 -11.66 0.35 0.40
C ALA A 241 -12.63 -0.74 -0.09
N LEU A 242 -12.89 -1.78 0.71
CA LEU A 242 -13.84 -2.82 0.36
C LEU A 242 -15.28 -2.30 0.26
N ASN A 243 -15.66 -1.35 1.12
CA ASN A 243 -16.97 -0.69 1.04
C ASN A 243 -17.12 0.11 -0.25
N ILE A 244 -16.10 0.89 -0.63
CA ILE A 244 -16.07 1.65 -1.89
C ILE A 244 -16.13 0.72 -3.11
N ILE A 245 -15.35 -0.37 -3.09
CA ILE A 245 -15.34 -1.36 -4.16
C ILE A 245 -16.71 -2.05 -4.30
N GLY A 246 -17.41 -2.30 -3.20
CA GLY A 246 -18.78 -2.82 -3.22
C GLY A 246 -18.91 -4.19 -3.90
N GLY A 247 -17.85 -5.00 -3.86
CA GLY A 247 -17.81 -6.32 -4.52
C GLY A 247 -17.66 -6.31 -6.05
N GLN A 248 -17.49 -5.13 -6.67
CA GLN A 248 -17.33 -4.99 -8.13
C GLN A 248 -16.06 -5.68 -8.66
N LEU A 249 -15.02 -5.72 -7.83
CA LEU A 249 -13.75 -6.38 -8.14
C LEU A 249 -13.14 -7.03 -6.90
N VAL A 250 -12.09 -7.83 -7.12
CA VAL A 250 -11.27 -8.40 -6.06
C VAL A 250 -10.13 -7.45 -5.73
N MET A 251 -10.01 -7.05 -4.47
CA MET A 251 -8.84 -6.34 -3.96
C MET A 251 -7.76 -7.33 -3.54
N HIS A 252 -6.53 -7.09 -3.97
CA HIS A 252 -5.35 -7.77 -3.50
C HIS A 252 -4.63 -6.94 -2.47
N LEU A 253 -4.36 -7.55 -1.33
CA LEU A 253 -3.56 -6.99 -0.28
C LEU A 253 -2.18 -7.66 -0.30
N CYS A 254 -1.10 -6.86 -0.38
CA CYS A 254 0.26 -7.38 -0.26
C CYS A 254 0.37 -8.36 0.91
N PRO A 255 1.02 -9.53 0.74
CA PRO A 255 1.13 -10.52 1.80
C PRO A 255 1.72 -10.01 3.11
N LYS A 256 2.59 -9.00 3.07
CA LYS A 256 3.10 -8.34 4.28
C LYS A 256 1.97 -7.69 5.09
N THR A 257 1.08 -6.97 4.43
CA THR A 257 -0.08 -6.32 5.07
C THR A 257 -1.17 -7.33 5.42
N ALA A 258 -1.39 -8.37 4.62
CA ALA A 258 -2.34 -9.43 4.97
C ALA A 258 -1.88 -10.18 6.25
N LEU A 259 -0.61 -10.56 6.35
CA LEU A 259 -0.05 -11.17 7.56
C LEU A 259 -0.05 -10.22 8.76
N GLN A 260 0.07 -8.91 8.54
CA GLN A 260 -0.10 -7.91 9.60
C GLN A 260 -1.49 -8.02 10.22
N LEU A 261 -2.54 -7.95 9.40
CA LEU A 261 -3.93 -8.00 9.88
C LEU A 261 -4.25 -9.33 10.56
N VAL A 262 -3.77 -10.44 10.00
CA VAL A 262 -3.91 -11.77 10.61
C VAL A 262 -3.17 -11.85 11.94
N GLY A 263 -1.92 -11.38 12.00
CA GLY A 263 -1.13 -11.36 13.24
C GLY A 263 -1.74 -10.47 14.33
N LEU A 264 -2.49 -9.43 13.95
CA LEU A 264 -3.24 -8.57 14.86
C LEU A 264 -4.59 -9.17 15.30
N GLY A 265 -5.01 -10.31 14.76
CA GLY A 265 -6.35 -10.87 15.00
C GLY A 265 -7.46 -10.05 14.38
N MET A 266 -7.17 -9.30 13.31
CA MET A 266 -8.12 -8.43 12.60
C MET A 266 -8.63 -9.04 11.29
N ALA A 267 -8.05 -10.17 10.89
CA ALA A 267 -8.44 -10.91 9.72
C ALA A 267 -8.10 -12.39 9.88
N GLU A 268 -8.80 -13.24 9.15
CA GLU A 268 -8.55 -14.68 9.07
C GLU A 268 -8.49 -15.15 7.62
N TRP A 269 -7.74 -16.23 7.38
CA TRP A 269 -7.67 -16.84 6.06
C TRP A 269 -8.85 -17.79 5.87
N GLU A 270 -9.53 -17.67 4.75
CA GLU A 270 -10.53 -18.63 4.30
C GLU A 270 -10.09 -19.29 2.99
N GLY A 271 -10.44 -20.56 2.81
CA GLY A 271 -10.16 -21.29 1.58
C GLY A 271 -11.33 -21.17 0.61
N TYR A 272 -11.02 -20.95 -0.67
CA TYR A 272 -12.00 -21.01 -1.74
C TYR A 272 -11.53 -22.03 -2.78
N THR A 273 -12.40 -23.00 -3.07
CA THR A 273 -12.13 -24.06 -4.06
C THR A 273 -12.45 -23.54 -5.45
N LEU A 274 -11.46 -23.59 -6.34
CA LEU A 274 -11.59 -23.26 -7.74
C LEU A 274 -12.14 -24.47 -8.52
N PRO A 275 -12.84 -24.23 -9.64
CA PRO A 275 -13.33 -25.34 -10.48
C PRO A 275 -12.18 -26.17 -11.06
N GLU A 276 -11.05 -25.53 -11.36
CA GLU A 276 -9.85 -26.16 -11.88
C GLU A 276 -8.59 -25.34 -11.53
N PRO A 277 -7.38 -25.92 -11.67
CA PRO A 277 -6.14 -25.18 -11.53
C PRO A 277 -6.01 -24.07 -12.58
N MET A 278 -5.72 -22.85 -12.14
CA MET A 278 -5.58 -21.67 -13.02
C MET A 278 -4.57 -20.66 -12.45
N PRO A 279 -4.08 -19.70 -13.26
CA PRO A 279 -3.27 -18.57 -12.79
C PRO A 279 -3.98 -17.76 -11.69
N TYR A 280 -3.19 -17.26 -10.73
CA TYR A 280 -3.71 -16.48 -9.61
C TYR A 280 -4.51 -15.23 -10.03
N ALA A 281 -4.00 -14.44 -10.99
CA ALA A 281 -4.72 -13.27 -11.51
C ALA A 281 -6.03 -13.67 -12.21
N GLN A 282 -6.01 -14.75 -12.99
CA GLN A 282 -7.22 -15.25 -13.65
C GLN A 282 -8.28 -15.64 -12.61
N ALA A 283 -7.90 -16.36 -11.56
CA ALA A 283 -8.81 -16.70 -10.46
C ALA A 283 -9.42 -15.44 -9.82
N CYS A 284 -8.63 -14.38 -9.60
CA CYS A 284 -9.16 -13.14 -9.05
C CYS A 284 -10.18 -12.48 -9.99
N LEU A 285 -9.94 -12.49 -11.30
CA LEU A 285 -10.86 -11.92 -12.30
C LEU A 285 -12.18 -12.70 -12.41
N GLU A 286 -12.13 -14.03 -12.32
CA GLU A 286 -13.31 -14.92 -12.40
C GLU A 286 -14.15 -14.94 -11.11
N LEU A 287 -13.55 -14.59 -9.97
CA LEU A 287 -14.21 -14.58 -8.67
C LEU A 287 -14.73 -13.21 -8.23
N ARG A 288 -14.70 -12.19 -9.12
CA ARG A 288 -15.35 -10.90 -8.85
C ARG A 288 -16.82 -11.09 -8.49
N GLY A 289 -17.29 -10.38 -7.47
CA GLY A 289 -18.63 -10.54 -6.88
C GLY A 289 -18.82 -11.81 -6.03
N LYS A 290 -17.85 -12.73 -5.97
CA LYS A 290 -17.89 -13.94 -5.13
C LYS A 290 -16.93 -13.84 -3.95
N ILE A 291 -15.79 -13.19 -4.15
CA ILE A 291 -14.80 -12.90 -3.11
C ILE A 291 -14.42 -11.42 -3.19
N ASN A 292 -13.97 -10.85 -2.08
CA ASN A 292 -13.66 -9.42 -2.00
C ASN A 292 -12.18 -9.13 -1.80
N LEU A 293 -11.48 -9.96 -1.02
CA LEU A 293 -10.12 -9.68 -0.57
C LEU A 293 -9.26 -10.94 -0.61
N VAL A 294 -8.06 -10.81 -1.16
CA VAL A 294 -7.02 -11.86 -1.25
C VAL A 294 -5.67 -11.29 -0.83
N GLY A 295 -4.69 -12.13 -0.55
CA GLY A 295 -3.35 -11.62 -0.20
C GLY A 295 -2.31 -12.64 0.23
N ASN A 296 -2.50 -13.94 -0.04
CA ASN A 296 -1.54 -14.98 0.36
C ASN A 296 -0.43 -15.20 -0.68
N VAL A 297 -0.59 -14.66 -1.89
CA VAL A 297 0.37 -14.72 -3.00
C VAL A 297 0.88 -13.30 -3.24
N CYS A 298 2.14 -13.13 -3.64
CA CYS A 298 2.65 -11.82 -4.07
C CYS A 298 2.12 -11.50 -5.47
N ILE A 299 1.66 -10.26 -5.72
CA ILE A 299 1.13 -9.86 -7.03
C ILE A 299 2.17 -9.90 -8.16
N HIS A 300 3.46 -9.78 -7.84
CA HIS A 300 4.55 -10.00 -8.80
C HIS A 300 4.64 -11.47 -9.28
N ASN A 301 3.95 -12.39 -8.59
CA ASN A 301 3.74 -13.79 -9.00
C ASN A 301 2.31 -14.06 -9.50
N ARG A 302 1.61 -13.04 -10.03
CA ARG A 302 0.21 -13.14 -10.49
C ARG A 302 -0.07 -14.24 -11.51
N ASN A 303 0.91 -14.63 -12.32
CA ASN A 303 0.77 -15.67 -13.33
C ASN A 303 1.05 -17.09 -12.78
N ARG A 304 1.38 -17.22 -11.49
CA ARG A 304 1.58 -18.52 -10.85
C ARG A 304 0.29 -19.35 -10.89
N ILE A 305 0.42 -20.59 -11.36
CA ILE A 305 -0.69 -21.57 -11.35
C ILE A 305 -0.97 -22.04 -9.91
N LEU A 306 -2.23 -21.96 -9.52
CA LEU A 306 -2.78 -22.53 -8.28
C LEU A 306 -3.06 -24.02 -8.49
N LYS A 307 -2.01 -24.85 -8.42
CA LYS A 307 -2.04 -26.29 -8.77
C LYS A 307 -3.08 -27.11 -7.99
N ASP A 308 -3.34 -26.73 -6.73
CA ASP A 308 -4.28 -27.45 -5.86
C ASP A 308 -5.73 -27.01 -6.06
N ALA A 309 -6.02 -26.15 -7.05
CA ALA A 309 -7.33 -25.53 -7.27
C ALA A 309 -7.87 -24.85 -6.00
N GLN A 310 -7.00 -24.21 -5.23
CA GLN A 310 -7.34 -23.47 -4.02
C GLN A 310 -6.78 -22.05 -4.09
N ILE A 311 -7.62 -21.07 -3.76
CA ILE A 311 -7.20 -19.70 -3.48
C ILE A 311 -7.52 -19.37 -2.02
N LYS A 312 -6.65 -18.61 -1.35
CA LYS A 312 -6.93 -18.12 0.00
C LYS A 312 -7.46 -16.70 -0.06
N THR A 313 -8.65 -16.52 0.47
CA THR A 313 -9.26 -15.21 0.68
C THR A 313 -8.94 -14.72 2.09
N LEU A 314 -9.06 -13.42 2.30
CA LEU A 314 -8.88 -12.80 3.60
C LEU A 314 -10.21 -12.23 4.07
N LYS A 315 -10.73 -12.74 5.18
CA LYS A 315 -11.95 -12.22 5.80
C LYS A 315 -11.57 -11.28 6.94
N LEU A 316 -12.05 -10.05 6.86
CA LEU A 316 -11.87 -9.08 7.94
C LEU A 316 -12.78 -9.44 9.11
N LEU A 317 -12.23 -9.36 10.32
CA LEU A 317 -12.98 -9.55 11.55
C LEU A 317 -13.51 -8.19 12.03
N THR A 318 -14.77 -8.20 12.49
CA THR A 318 -15.32 -7.08 13.27
C THR A 318 -14.74 -7.19 14.67
N LEU A 319 -14.02 -6.16 15.11
CA LEU A 319 -13.44 -6.08 16.45
C LEU A 319 -14.47 -5.63 17.48
#